data_AF-A0A844CGQ6-F1
#
_entry.id   AF-A0A844CGQ6-F1
#
_cell.length_a   1.000
_cell.length_b   1.000
_cell.length_c   1.000
_cell.angle_alpha   90.00
_cell.angle_beta   90.00
_cell.angle_gamma   90.00
#
_symmetry.space_group_name_H-M   'P 1'
#
loop_
_entity.id
_entity.type
_entity.pdbx_description
1 polymer ?
#
loop_
_entity_poly.entity_id
_entity_poly.type
_entity_poly.pdbx_seq_one_letter_code
_entity_poly.pdbx_strand_id
1 'polypeptide(L)'
;LRELGKSAGLLTSPETVPVPARQTLTDLDDDGQALLHQVVDFYHRNLLQSPEALAWLEKRGLTHPELVSHFRLGFAGAHGVAGALPSTASKEGKALRARLTDLGVLRENTRQDHFRGCLVVPVVGGSESASVAHRG
;
A
#
# COMPACT_ATOMS: atom_id res chain seq x y z
N LEU A 1 38.21 -0.84 -54.54
CA LEU A 1 36.74 -0.81 -54.77
C LEU A 1 36.14 -2.11 -54.24
N ARG A 2 35.18 -1.98 -53.30
CA ARG A 2 34.19 -2.96 -52.80
C ARG A 2 34.58 -3.99 -51.71
N GLU A 3 34.39 -3.55 -50.47
CA GLU A 3 33.56 -4.13 -49.37
C GLU A 3 32.78 -5.43 -49.64
N LEU A 4 32.85 -6.39 -48.70
CA LEU A 4 31.75 -7.25 -48.16
C LEU A 4 32.22 -7.77 -46.78
N GLY A 5 31.72 -7.26 -45.65
CA GLY A 5 30.48 -7.73 -45.02
C GLY A 5 30.77 -8.45 -43.69
N LYS A 6 30.88 -7.70 -42.58
CA LYS A 6 30.84 -8.25 -41.21
C LYS A 6 29.68 -7.60 -40.47
N SER A 7 28.59 -8.36 -40.33
CA SER A 7 27.40 -8.03 -39.56
C SER A 7 27.71 -8.10 -38.06
N ALA A 8 27.80 -6.93 -37.42
CA ALA A 8 27.81 -6.81 -35.98
C ALA A 8 26.39 -6.95 -35.45
N GLY A 9 26.10 -8.05 -34.76
CA GLY A 9 24.90 -8.16 -33.93
C GLY A 9 25.01 -7.17 -32.77
N LEU A 10 24.13 -6.17 -32.73
CA LEU A 10 23.93 -5.37 -31.53
C LEU A 10 23.28 -6.26 -30.46
N LEU A 11 24.09 -6.71 -29.51
CA LEU A 11 23.58 -7.15 -28.21
C LEU A 11 23.17 -5.89 -27.45
N THR A 12 21.87 -5.58 -27.52
CA THR A 12 21.28 -4.58 -26.63
C THR A 12 21.41 -5.08 -25.19
N SER A 13 22.08 -4.30 -24.35
CA SER A 13 22.14 -4.56 -22.91
C SER A 13 20.77 -4.25 -22.32
N PRO A 14 20.22 -5.09 -21.42
CA PRO A 14 18.94 -4.78 -20.79
C PRO A 14 19.11 -3.53 -19.93
N GLU A 15 18.39 -2.48 -20.30
CA GLU A 15 18.25 -1.26 -19.51
C GLU A 15 17.66 -1.64 -18.15
N THR A 16 18.48 -1.57 -17.11
CA THR A 16 18.08 -1.77 -15.72
C THR A 16 17.14 -0.64 -15.33
N VAL A 17 15.82 -0.91 -15.40
CA VAL A 17 14.83 -0.09 -14.70
C VAL A 17 15.22 -0.04 -13.23
N PRO A 18 15.48 1.15 -12.64
CA PRO A 18 15.83 1.24 -11.24
C PRO A 18 14.63 0.78 -10.44
N VAL A 19 14.79 -0.35 -9.74
CA VAL A 19 13.81 -0.81 -8.75
C VAL A 19 13.75 0.29 -7.69
N PRO A 20 12.58 0.91 -7.43
CA PRO A 20 12.49 1.95 -6.41
C PRO A 20 12.98 1.37 -5.09
N ALA A 21 13.85 2.12 -4.41
CA ALA A 21 14.45 1.69 -3.15
C ALA A 21 13.31 1.29 -2.19
N ARG A 22 13.35 0.04 -1.73
CA ARG A 22 12.36 -0.48 -0.78
C ARG A 22 12.49 0.36 0.48
N GLN A 23 11.48 1.18 0.77
CA GLN A 23 11.48 2.01 1.97
C GLN A 23 11.70 1.15 3.20
N THR A 24 12.64 1.56 4.04
CA THR A 24 12.84 0.96 5.35
C THR A 24 11.69 1.42 6.25
N LEU A 25 11.16 0.53 7.11
CA LEU A 25 10.01 0.80 8.01
C LEU A 25 10.22 1.99 8.98
N THR A 26 11.40 2.61 8.96
CA THR A 26 11.87 3.73 9.78
C THR A 26 11.75 5.08 9.09
N ASP A 27 11.47 5.11 7.79
CA ASP A 27 11.42 6.35 6.99
C ASP A 27 10.04 7.04 7.04
N LEU A 28 9.22 6.67 8.01
CA LEU A 28 7.90 7.24 8.21
C LEU A 28 8.01 8.39 9.21
N ASP A 29 7.96 9.63 8.71
CA ASP A 29 7.78 10.82 9.54
C ASP A 29 6.46 10.74 10.34
N ASP A 30 6.32 11.57 11.39
CA ASP A 30 5.14 11.56 12.27
C ASP A 30 3.84 11.77 11.48
N ASP A 31 3.88 12.64 10.47
CA ASP A 31 2.77 12.88 9.58
C ASP A 31 2.40 11.60 8.79
N GLY A 32 3.38 10.76 8.46
CA GLY A 32 3.25 9.58 7.60
C GLY A 32 2.59 8.44 8.37
N GLN A 33 3.01 8.25 9.62
CA GLN A 33 2.32 7.39 10.56
C GLN A 33 0.87 7.83 10.78
N ALA A 34 0.64 9.13 10.99
CA ALA A 34 -0.72 9.65 11.14
C ALA A 34 -1.59 9.38 9.91
N LEU A 35 -1.03 9.48 8.70
CA LEU A 35 -1.75 9.16 7.47
C LEU A 35 -2.03 7.66 7.32
N LEU A 36 -1.07 6.78 7.66
CA LEU A 36 -1.31 5.33 7.68
C LEU A 36 -2.40 4.94 8.67
N HIS A 37 -2.46 5.59 9.84
CA HIS A 37 -3.55 5.38 10.79
C HIS A 37 -4.91 5.74 10.19
N GLN A 38 -5.02 6.87 9.47
CA GLN A 38 -6.27 7.24 8.78
C GLN A 38 -6.68 6.23 7.70
N VAL A 39 -5.72 5.67 6.97
CA VAL A 39 -5.95 4.59 5.99
C VAL A 39 -6.50 3.34 6.68
N VAL A 40 -5.91 2.95 7.82
CA VAL A 40 -6.42 1.84 8.64
C VAL A 40 -7.84 2.11 9.13
N ASP A 41 -8.13 3.31 9.63
CA ASP A 41 -9.47 3.71 10.05
C ASP A 41 -10.49 3.58 8.91
N PHE A 42 -10.10 4.01 7.71
CA PHE A 42 -10.93 3.90 6.52
C PHE A 42 -11.27 2.44 6.21
N TYR A 43 -10.28 1.56 6.16
CA TYR A 43 -10.53 0.13 5.89
C TYR A 43 -11.35 -0.53 7.01
N HIS A 44 -11.09 -0.18 8.27
CA HIS A 44 -11.83 -0.71 9.41
C HIS A 44 -13.32 -0.36 9.32
N ARG A 45 -13.65 0.91 9.06
CA ARG A 45 -15.04 1.33 8.83
C ARG A 45 -15.69 0.57 7.66
N ASN A 46 -14.95 0.40 6.56
CA ASN A 46 -15.47 -0.30 5.39
C ASN A 46 -15.74 -1.79 5.68
N LEU A 47 -14.92 -2.46 6.50
CA LEU A 47 -15.18 -3.82 6.95
C LEU A 47 -16.49 -3.91 7.75
N LEU A 48 -16.67 -3.02 8.72
CA LEU A 48 -17.87 -2.99 9.56
C LEU A 48 -19.15 -2.71 8.76
N GLN A 49 -19.03 -2.04 7.62
CA GLN A 49 -20.12 -1.69 6.71
C GLN A 49 -20.32 -2.71 5.58
N SER A 50 -19.54 -3.80 5.52
CA SER A 50 -19.59 -4.79 4.44
C SER A 50 -20.13 -6.13 4.95
N PRO A 51 -21.42 -6.43 4.74
CA PRO A 51 -22.00 -7.71 5.14
C PRO A 51 -21.30 -8.91 4.48
N GLU A 52 -20.83 -8.76 3.24
CA GLU A 52 -20.09 -9.79 2.52
C GLU A 52 -18.76 -10.11 3.21
N ALA A 53 -17.99 -9.08 3.59
CA ALA A 53 -16.70 -9.27 4.25
C ALA A 53 -16.87 -9.85 5.67
N LEU A 54 -17.91 -9.43 6.39
CA LEU A 54 -18.26 -10.01 7.69
C LEU A 54 -18.64 -11.50 7.57
N ALA A 55 -19.49 -11.85 6.60
CA ALA A 55 -19.84 -13.24 6.32
C ALA A 55 -18.62 -14.07 5.89
N TRP A 56 -17.65 -13.46 5.20
CA TRP A 56 -16.39 -14.12 4.86
C TRP A 56 -15.55 -14.41 6.11
N LEU A 57 -15.46 -13.48 7.08
CA LEU A 57 -14.78 -13.70 8.36
C LEU A 57 -15.42 -14.85 9.14
N GLU A 58 -16.76 -14.88 9.20
CA GLU A 58 -17.51 -15.96 9.86
C GLU A 58 -17.18 -17.33 9.26
N LYS A 59 -17.20 -17.44 7.92
CA LYS A 59 -16.83 -18.68 7.21
C LYS A 59 -15.40 -19.12 7.48
N ARG A 60 -14.51 -18.20 7.87
CA ARG A 60 -13.12 -18.48 8.24
C ARG A 60 -12.93 -18.74 9.73
N GLY A 61 -14.00 -18.74 10.53
CA GLY A 61 -13.94 -18.92 11.98
C GLY A 61 -13.39 -17.71 12.74
N LEU A 62 -13.32 -16.54 12.08
CA LEU A 62 -12.81 -15.29 12.65
C LEU A 62 -13.94 -14.51 13.34
N THR A 63 -14.64 -15.15 14.29
CA THR A 63 -15.89 -14.66 14.88
C THR A 63 -15.75 -14.08 16.28
N HIS A 64 -14.54 -14.08 16.85
CA HIS A 64 -14.35 -13.53 18.19
C HIS A 64 -14.71 -12.02 18.18
N PRO A 65 -15.60 -11.56 19.07
CA PRO A 65 -16.15 -10.21 19.00
C PRO A 65 -15.07 -9.12 19.12
N GLU A 66 -13.99 -9.40 19.84
CA GLU A 66 -12.87 -8.47 20.00
C GLU A 66 -11.83 -8.54 18.87
N LEU A 67 -11.87 -9.54 17.99
CA LEU A 67 -10.85 -9.71 16.95
C LEU A 67 -10.81 -8.50 16.00
N VAL A 68 -11.99 -8.08 15.54
CA VAL A 68 -12.12 -6.99 14.57
C VAL A 68 -11.72 -5.66 15.20
N SER A 69 -12.15 -5.40 16.45
CA SER A 69 -11.86 -4.14 17.15
C SER A 69 -10.42 -4.05 17.65
N HIS A 70 -9.89 -5.12 18.25
CA HIS A 70 -8.54 -5.14 18.83
C HIS A 70 -7.45 -5.00 17.77
N PHE A 71 -7.50 -5.83 16.72
CA PHE A 71 -6.53 -5.78 15.62
C PHE A 71 -6.87 -4.75 14.55
N ARG A 72 -7.99 -4.04 14.72
CA ARG A 72 -8.48 -3.04 13.76
C ARG A 72 -8.55 -3.59 12.34
N LEU A 73 -9.08 -4.81 12.21
CA LEU A 73 -9.21 -5.47 10.91
C LEU A 73 -9.97 -4.57 9.94
N GLY A 74 -9.54 -4.54 8.69
CA GLY A 74 -10.12 -3.68 7.67
C GLY A 74 -10.43 -4.41 6.38
N PHE A 75 -11.20 -3.77 5.51
CA PHE A 75 -11.50 -4.25 4.17
C PHE A 75 -11.31 -3.11 3.18
N ALA A 76 -10.56 -3.32 2.11
CA ALA A 76 -10.33 -2.28 1.11
C ALA A 76 -11.52 -2.11 0.14
N GLY A 77 -12.33 -3.16 -0.04
CA GLY A 77 -13.39 -3.16 -1.06
C GLY A 77 -12.85 -3.04 -2.48
N ALA A 78 -13.76 -2.84 -3.44
CA ALA A 78 -13.40 -2.84 -4.86
C ALA A 78 -12.46 -1.68 -5.22
N HIS A 79 -12.63 -0.49 -4.62
CA HIS A 79 -11.91 0.72 -5.00
C HIS A 79 -10.79 1.15 -4.03
N GLY A 80 -10.76 0.61 -2.80
CA GLY A 80 -9.77 0.99 -1.80
C GLY A 80 -9.86 2.46 -1.38
N VAL A 81 -8.80 2.97 -0.74
CA VAL A 81 -8.69 4.39 -0.37
C VAL A 81 -8.70 5.31 -1.58
N ALA A 82 -8.24 4.82 -2.75
CA ALA A 82 -8.16 5.61 -3.97
C ALA A 82 -9.52 6.20 -4.39
N GLY A 83 -10.62 5.51 -4.09
CA GLY A 83 -11.99 5.97 -4.36
C GLY A 83 -12.46 7.09 -3.44
N ALA A 84 -11.83 7.29 -2.29
CA ALA A 84 -12.18 8.31 -1.30
C ALA A 84 -11.30 9.57 -1.37
N LEU A 85 -10.30 9.59 -2.25
CA LEU A 85 -9.36 10.71 -2.35
C LEU A 85 -9.98 11.91 -3.09
N PRO A 86 -9.58 13.15 -2.74
CA PRO A 86 -9.98 14.35 -3.48
C PRO A 86 -9.63 14.28 -4.96
N SER A 87 -10.20 15.18 -5.77
CA SER A 87 -9.99 15.22 -7.22
C SER A 87 -8.51 15.15 -7.62
N THR A 88 -8.19 14.42 -8.69
CA THR A 88 -6.83 14.34 -9.26
C THR A 88 -6.35 15.66 -9.84
N ALA A 89 -7.26 16.60 -10.12
CA ALA A 89 -6.92 17.94 -10.61
C ALA A 89 -6.48 18.89 -9.48
N SER A 90 -6.91 18.65 -8.23
CA SER A 90 -6.61 19.55 -7.11
C SER A 90 -5.17 19.37 -6.61
N LYS A 91 -4.57 20.46 -6.11
CA LYS A 91 -3.22 20.43 -5.52
C LYS A 91 -3.14 19.44 -4.35
N GLU A 92 -4.15 19.47 -3.49
CA GLU A 92 -4.29 18.57 -2.34
C GLU A 92 -4.41 17.11 -2.76
N GLY A 93 -5.27 16.79 -3.74
CA GLY A 93 -5.46 15.41 -4.21
C GLY A 93 -4.22 14.84 -4.90
N LYS A 94 -3.40 15.68 -5.54
CA LYS A 94 -2.10 15.29 -6.09
C LYS A 94 -1.09 15.02 -4.97
N ALA A 95 -0.98 15.92 -4.00
CA ALA A 95 -0.06 15.78 -2.87
C ALA A 95 -0.37 14.53 -2.04
N LEU A 96 -1.65 14.30 -1.72
CA LEU A 96 -2.07 13.13 -0.95
C LEU A 96 -1.81 11.81 -1.70
N ARG A 97 -2.03 11.77 -3.02
CA ARG A 97 -1.70 10.59 -3.83
C ARG A 97 -0.21 10.33 -3.92
N ALA A 98 0.61 11.37 -4.06
CA ALA A 98 2.07 11.23 -4.03
C ALA A 98 2.50 10.60 -2.71
N ARG A 99 2.03 11.18 -1.59
CA ARG A 99 2.32 10.70 -0.25
C ARG A 99 1.87 9.25 -0.01
N LEU A 100 0.66 8.88 -0.43
CA LEU A 100 0.18 7.50 -0.32
C LEU A 100 0.91 6.53 -1.27
N THR A 101 1.47 7.02 -2.37
CA THR A 101 2.34 6.21 -3.25
C THR A 101 3.66 5.96 -2.55
N ASP A 102 4.26 6.99 -1.96
CA ASP A 102 5.49 6.86 -1.19
C ASP A 102 5.27 5.88 -0.04
N LEU A 103 4.20 6.03 0.76
CA LEU A 103 3.85 5.10 1.84
C LEU A 103 3.49 3.67 1.38
N GLY A 104 3.46 3.38 0.08
CA GLY A 104 3.16 2.06 -0.48
C GLY A 104 1.68 1.64 -0.44
N VAL A 105 0.77 2.58 -0.14
CA VAL A 105 -0.68 2.33 -0.14
C VAL A 105 -1.24 2.37 -1.58
N LEU A 106 -0.73 3.27 -2.41
CA LEU A 106 -1.07 3.34 -3.84
C LEU A 106 0.03 2.79 -4.71
N ARG A 107 -0.37 2.09 -5.78
CA ARG A 107 0.52 1.64 -6.85
C ARG A 107 1.02 2.85 -7.63
N GLU A 108 2.33 2.94 -7.84
CA GLU A 108 2.95 4.04 -8.59
C GLU A 108 2.39 4.15 -10.03
N ASN A 109 2.31 3.02 -10.73
CA ASN A 109 1.92 2.99 -12.15
C ASN A 109 0.43 3.20 -12.36
N THR A 110 -0.41 2.50 -11.61
CA THR A 110 -1.87 2.51 -11.84
C THR A 110 -2.61 3.52 -10.98
N ARG A 111 -1.95 4.09 -9.96
CA ARG A 111 -2.54 4.98 -8.93
C ARG A 111 -3.74 4.36 -8.20
N GLN A 112 -3.87 3.04 -8.28
CA GLN A 112 -4.87 2.26 -7.58
C GLN A 112 -4.33 1.80 -6.23
N ASP A 113 -5.22 1.59 -5.27
CA ASP A 113 -4.89 1.01 -3.98
C ASP A 113 -4.26 -0.38 -4.15
N HIS A 114 -3.17 -0.63 -3.40
CA HIS A 114 -2.48 -1.92 -3.38
C HIS A 114 -3.34 -3.07 -2.86
N PHE A 115 -4.23 -2.78 -1.91
CA PHE A 115 -5.01 -3.74 -1.13
C PHE A 115 -6.43 -3.98 -1.68
N ARG A 116 -6.74 -3.51 -2.89
CA ARG A 116 -8.09 -3.67 -3.50
C ARG A 116 -8.60 -5.11 -3.39
N GLY A 117 -9.81 -5.25 -2.84
CA GLY A 117 -10.48 -6.53 -2.63
C GLY A 117 -9.91 -7.38 -1.49
N CYS A 118 -8.94 -6.89 -0.73
CA CYS A 118 -8.32 -7.64 0.35
C CYS A 118 -8.91 -7.28 1.73
N LEU A 119 -8.89 -8.28 2.61
CA LEU A 119 -8.86 -8.05 4.05
C LEU A 119 -7.50 -7.42 4.40
N VAL A 120 -7.50 -6.39 5.23
CA VAL A 120 -6.33 -5.66 5.70
C VAL A 120 -6.12 -5.98 7.18
N VAL A 121 -4.89 -6.38 7.52
CA VAL A 121 -4.44 -6.61 8.90
C VAL A 121 -3.31 -5.61 9.18
N PRO A 122 -3.58 -4.53 9.94
CA PRO A 122 -2.56 -3.56 10.30
C PRO A 122 -1.46 -4.19 11.16
N VAL A 123 -0.20 -3.94 10.83
CA VAL A 123 0.95 -4.31 11.66
C VAL A 123 1.39 -3.05 12.40
N VAL A 124 1.10 -3.00 13.69
CA VAL A 124 1.49 -1.88 14.57
C VAL A 124 2.72 -2.28 15.38
N GLY A 125 3.72 -1.40 15.41
CA GLY A 125 4.89 -1.58 16.28
C GLY A 125 4.55 -1.27 17.74
N GLY A 126 5.26 -1.90 18.68
CA GLY A 126 5.24 -1.46 20.08
C GLY A 126 5.98 -0.13 20.27
N SER A 127 5.89 0.48 21.46
CA SER A 127 6.63 1.72 21.78
C SER A 127 8.14 1.61 21.50
N GLU A 128 8.71 0.44 21.77
CA GLU A 128 10.13 0.14 21.57
C GLU A 128 10.49 -0.06 20.09
N SER A 129 9.52 -0.29 19.21
CA SER A 129 9.76 -0.53 17.79
C SER A 129 10.15 0.73 17.02
N ALA A 130 9.99 1.92 17.61
CA ALA A 130 10.39 3.19 16.99
C ALA A 130 11.91 3.28 16.74
N SER A 131 12.72 2.58 17.55
CA SER A 131 14.18 2.55 17.39
C SER A 131 14.63 1.24 16.74
N VAL A 132 15.38 1.33 15.64
CA VAL A 132 16.01 0.17 14.97
C VAL A 132 16.89 -0.62 15.94
N ALA A 133 17.56 0.07 16.86
CA ALA A 133 18.48 -0.53 17.82
C ALA A 133 17.80 -1.45 18.85
N HIS A 134 16.48 -1.34 19.01
CA HIS A 134 15.70 -2.10 19.98
C HIS A 134 14.91 -3.25 19.35
N ARG A 135 15.15 -3.52 18.06
CA ARG A 135 14.58 -4.67 17.34
C ARG A 135 15.58 -5.83 17.46
N GLY A 136 15.21 -6.88 18.20
CA GLY A 136 16.03 -8.08 18.43
C GLY A 136 16.36 -8.86 17.16
#